data_AF-A0A0G4IR49-F1
#
_entry.id   AF-A0A0G4IR49-F1
#
_cell.length_a   1.000
_cell.length_b   1.000
_cell.length_c   1.000
_cell.angle_alpha   90.00
_cell.angle_beta   90.00
_cell.angle_gamma   90.00
#
_symmetry.space_group_name_H-M   'P 1'
#
loop_
_entity.id
_entity.type
_entity.pdbx_description
1 polymer ?
#
loop_
_entity_poly.entity_id
_entity_poly.type
_entity_poly.pdbx_seq_one_letter_code
_entity_poly.pdbx_strand_id
1 'polypeptide(L)'
;MAASSANANATDKHDGNEYLERSGVGVYIQDALTLLLENRPEHPIMFLVEYFQAADKVSSPLSRAYRYIRMTPRGRPAYLPNLASAFTVLNTMRSGQRPCGLTGRELTKLLYLLSNEFPVDVVVPLMRRLRKFDSDLIDIPTFTAAINACLIYEELFDKLEWLFKGCDPQSTGMITRDRFAEIVQVMELDGDCRKRIASGKRDDPAGKAVLTYRQFLSAMLQLVDLPMTTLETDADPSGQQQQQQQQQS
;
A
#
# COMPACT_ATOMS: atom_id res chain seq x y z
N MET A 1 32.93 -71.35 7.15
CA MET A 1 32.18 -71.11 5.90
C MET A 1 31.38 -69.85 6.08
N ALA A 2 31.63 -68.88 5.20
CA ALA A 2 31.01 -67.56 5.19
C ALA A 2 29.62 -67.58 4.51
N ALA A 3 28.93 -66.43 4.61
CA ALA A 3 27.61 -66.02 4.10
C ALA A 3 26.55 -66.01 5.21
N SER A 4 25.78 -64.94 5.45
CA SER A 4 25.39 -63.87 4.55
C SER A 4 25.11 -62.60 5.37
N SER A 5 25.86 -61.54 5.09
CA SER A 5 25.47 -60.17 5.46
C SER A 5 24.31 -59.76 4.55
N ALA A 6 23.09 -59.89 5.07
CA ALA A 6 21.93 -59.24 4.45
C ALA A 6 21.98 -57.75 4.82
N ASN A 7 22.48 -57.00 3.84
CA ASN A 7 22.52 -55.56 3.72
C ASN A 7 21.15 -54.93 4.06
N ALA A 8 20.95 -54.52 5.31
CA ALA A 8 19.84 -53.65 5.71
C ALA A 8 20.20 -52.19 5.38
N ASN A 9 20.47 -51.92 4.11
CA ASN A 9 20.39 -50.57 3.57
C ASN A 9 18.88 -50.27 3.39
N ALA A 10 18.19 -50.11 4.51
CA ALA A 10 16.91 -49.41 4.52
C ALA A 10 17.26 -47.97 4.17
N THR A 11 17.19 -47.67 2.87
CA THR A 11 17.09 -46.30 2.41
C THR A 11 15.94 -45.67 3.19
N ASP A 12 16.30 -44.85 4.16
CA ASP A 12 15.44 -43.86 4.78
C ASP A 12 15.00 -42.90 3.69
N LYS A 13 14.07 -43.37 2.84
CA LYS A 13 13.25 -42.53 2.00
C LYS A 13 12.32 -41.83 2.97
N HIS A 14 12.84 -40.80 3.64
CA HIS A 14 11.98 -39.72 4.10
C HIS A 14 11.12 -39.34 2.89
N ASP A 15 9.83 -39.64 2.98
CA ASP A 15 8.89 -39.43 1.91
C ASP A 15 8.93 -37.93 1.59
N GLY A 16 9.38 -37.57 0.39
CA GLY A 16 9.52 -36.18 -0.01
C GLY A 16 8.20 -35.41 0.12
N ASN A 17 7.07 -36.12 0.03
CA ASN A 17 5.75 -35.58 0.31
C ASN A 17 5.57 -35.23 1.79
N GLU A 18 5.99 -36.09 2.72
CA GLU A 18 5.91 -35.81 4.16
C GLU A 18 6.76 -34.58 4.53
N TYR A 19 7.93 -34.42 3.91
CA TYR A 19 8.75 -33.22 4.08
C TYR A 19 8.07 -31.95 3.52
N LEU A 20 7.42 -32.05 2.35
CA LEU A 20 6.70 -30.93 1.74
C LEU A 20 5.46 -30.52 2.56
N GLU A 21 4.74 -31.50 3.12
CA GLU A 21 3.61 -31.26 4.01
C GLU A 21 4.06 -30.62 5.34
N ARG A 22 5.12 -31.15 5.96
CA ARG A 22 5.67 -30.61 7.22
C ARG A 22 6.27 -29.21 7.05
N SER A 23 6.87 -28.93 5.90
CA SER A 23 7.47 -27.63 5.61
C SER A 23 6.44 -26.57 5.20
N GLY A 24 5.21 -26.96 4.87
CA GLY A 24 4.15 -26.04 4.43
C GLY A 24 4.44 -25.34 3.10
N VAL A 25 5.47 -25.79 2.36
CA VAL A 25 5.92 -25.20 1.09
C VAL A 25 4.80 -25.18 0.04
N GLY A 26 3.91 -26.18 0.07
CA GLY A 26 2.77 -26.25 -0.84
C GLY A 26 1.89 -24.99 -0.82
N VAL A 27 1.69 -24.36 0.34
CA VAL A 27 0.89 -23.13 0.48
C VAL A 27 1.57 -21.96 -0.23
N TYR A 28 2.89 -21.87 -0.15
CA TYR A 28 3.67 -20.82 -0.84
C TYR A 28 3.72 -21.04 -2.34
N ILE A 29 3.84 -22.29 -2.80
CA ILE A 29 3.78 -22.61 -4.24
C ILE A 29 2.40 -22.26 -4.80
N GLN A 30 1.33 -22.64 -4.10
CA GLN A 30 -0.03 -22.30 -4.52
C GLN A 30 -0.23 -20.78 -4.59
N ASP A 31 0.19 -20.05 -3.56
CA ASP A 31 0.09 -18.58 -3.51
C ASP A 31 0.92 -17.90 -4.61
N ALA A 32 2.15 -18.35 -4.84
CA ALA A 32 3.01 -17.86 -5.91
C ALA A 32 2.40 -18.10 -7.29
N LEU A 33 1.84 -19.29 -7.53
CA LEU A 33 1.20 -19.64 -8.80
C LEU A 33 -0.09 -18.85 -9.01
N THR A 34 -0.91 -18.66 -7.97
CA THR A 34 -2.10 -17.81 -8.04
C THR A 34 -1.70 -16.40 -8.46
N LEU A 35 -0.75 -15.80 -7.74
CA LEU A 35 -0.28 -14.45 -8.07
C LEU A 35 0.31 -14.36 -9.48
N LEU A 36 1.09 -15.36 -9.90
CA LEU A 36 1.69 -15.41 -11.23
C LEU A 36 0.63 -15.47 -12.34
N LEU A 37 -0.36 -16.35 -12.18
CA LEU A 37 -1.42 -16.58 -13.17
C LEU A 37 -2.38 -15.40 -13.28
N GLU A 38 -2.66 -14.73 -12.15
CA GLU A 38 -3.50 -13.55 -12.12
C GLU A 38 -2.79 -12.32 -12.70
N ASN A 39 -1.52 -12.09 -12.32
CA ASN A 39 -0.80 -10.89 -12.73
C ASN A 39 -0.24 -10.98 -14.15
N ARG A 40 0.08 -12.19 -14.63
CA ARG A 40 0.76 -12.45 -15.90
C ARG A 40 1.92 -11.47 -16.14
N PRO A 41 2.94 -11.50 -15.26
CA PRO A 41 4.10 -10.63 -15.40
C PRO A 41 4.89 -10.98 -16.67
N GLU A 42 5.57 -9.98 -17.23
CA GLU A 42 6.39 -10.15 -18.45
C GLU A 42 7.56 -11.11 -18.23
N HIS A 43 8.09 -11.16 -17.01
CA HIS A 43 9.21 -12.00 -16.60
C HIS A 43 8.79 -13.00 -15.49
N PRO A 44 8.08 -14.09 -15.84
CA PRO A 44 7.47 -15.01 -14.87
C PRO A 44 8.46 -15.71 -13.95
N ILE A 45 9.69 -15.99 -14.41
CA ILE A 45 10.72 -16.62 -13.58
C ILE A 45 11.27 -15.63 -12.55
N MET A 46 11.53 -14.37 -12.94
CA MET A 46 12.01 -13.34 -12.01
C MET A 46 10.96 -13.06 -10.94
N PHE A 47 9.69 -13.00 -11.33
CA PHE A 47 8.56 -12.86 -10.41
C PHE A 47 8.56 -13.96 -9.32
N LEU A 48 8.77 -15.22 -9.70
CA LEU A 48 8.82 -16.32 -8.74
C LEU A 48 10.04 -16.20 -7.80
N VAL A 49 11.19 -15.78 -8.33
CA VAL A 49 12.38 -15.53 -7.50
C VAL A 49 12.10 -14.45 -6.45
N GLU A 50 11.53 -13.32 -6.87
CA GLU A 50 11.14 -12.22 -5.96
C GLU A 50 10.12 -12.68 -4.92
N TYR A 51 9.11 -13.45 -5.34
CA TYR A 51 8.11 -14.03 -4.42
C TYR A 51 8.77 -14.88 -3.33
N PHE A 52 9.63 -15.82 -3.71
CA PHE A 52 10.26 -16.74 -2.75
C PHE A 52 11.30 -16.06 -1.87
N GLN A 53 12.05 -15.08 -2.39
CA GLN A 53 12.92 -14.23 -1.57
C GLN A 53 12.13 -13.43 -0.53
N ALA A 54 10.95 -12.91 -0.90
CA ALA A 54 10.06 -12.26 0.04
C ALA A 54 9.42 -13.25 1.05
N ALA A 55 9.22 -14.51 0.64
CA ALA A 55 8.63 -15.58 1.45
C ALA A 55 9.60 -16.27 2.43
N ASP A 56 10.90 -16.20 2.17
CA ASP A 56 11.95 -16.77 3.03
C ASP A 56 11.99 -16.10 4.42
N LYS A 57 11.48 -14.86 4.52
CA LYS A 57 11.29 -14.16 5.79
C LYS A 57 10.05 -14.69 6.51
N VAL A 58 10.03 -14.63 7.85
CA VAL A 58 8.90 -15.08 8.69
C VAL A 58 7.55 -14.62 8.11
N SER A 59 6.79 -15.57 7.58
CA SER A 59 5.52 -15.29 6.91
C SER A 59 4.42 -15.02 7.93
N SER A 60 4.08 -13.75 8.08
CA SER A 60 2.90 -13.28 8.81
C SER A 60 1.75 -12.96 7.84
N PRO A 61 0.48 -12.95 8.28
CA PRO A 61 -0.61 -12.49 7.43
C PRO A 61 -0.38 -11.05 6.93
N LEU A 62 0.32 -10.22 7.72
CA LEU A 62 0.77 -8.89 7.32
C LEU A 62 1.71 -8.92 6.11
N SER A 63 2.76 -9.75 6.16
CA SER A 63 3.71 -9.92 5.04
C SER A 63 3.03 -10.47 3.79
N ARG A 64 2.04 -11.38 3.95
CA ARG A 64 1.26 -11.92 2.83
C ARG A 64 0.38 -10.86 2.18
N ALA A 65 -0.34 -10.06 2.98
CA ALA A 65 -1.16 -8.97 2.48
C ALA A 65 -0.32 -7.92 1.74
N TYR A 66 0.84 -7.56 2.28
CA TYR A 66 1.80 -6.69 1.61
C TYR A 66 2.23 -7.23 0.24
N ARG A 67 2.51 -8.54 0.15
CA ARG A 67 2.90 -9.21 -1.11
C ARG A 67 1.81 -9.13 -2.17
N TYR A 68 0.55 -9.43 -1.82
CA TYR A 68 -0.58 -9.29 -2.76
C TYR A 68 -0.65 -7.89 -3.38
N ILE A 69 -0.38 -6.86 -2.57
CA ILE A 69 -0.44 -5.46 -3.01
C ILE A 69 0.80 -5.10 -3.84
N ARG A 70 2.02 -5.38 -3.37
CA ARG A 70 3.26 -4.95 -4.04
C ARG A 70 3.55 -5.69 -5.33
N MET A 71 3.18 -6.97 -5.43
CA MET A 71 3.40 -7.77 -6.64
C MET A 71 2.30 -7.55 -7.69
N THR A 72 1.31 -6.70 -7.41
CA THR A 72 0.21 -6.39 -8.32
C THR A 72 0.16 -4.89 -8.62
N PRO A 73 0.70 -4.42 -9.74
CA PRO A 73 0.62 -3.01 -10.13
C PRO A 73 -0.83 -2.52 -10.20
N ARG A 74 -1.09 -1.31 -9.71
CA ARG A 74 -2.46 -0.73 -9.62
C ARG A 74 -3.22 -0.69 -10.95
N GLY A 75 -2.52 -0.54 -12.05
CA GLY A 75 -3.12 -0.51 -13.40
C GLY A 75 -3.49 -1.88 -13.97
N ARG A 76 -3.16 -2.99 -13.28
CA ARG A 76 -3.46 -4.34 -13.76
C ARG A 76 -4.88 -4.76 -13.36
N PRO A 77 -5.60 -5.53 -14.20
CA PRO A 77 -6.94 -6.05 -13.87
C PRO A 77 -6.97 -6.91 -12.59
N ALA A 78 -5.86 -7.58 -12.28
CA ALA A 78 -5.71 -8.40 -11.08
C ALA A 78 -5.62 -7.60 -9.77
N TYR A 79 -5.53 -6.26 -9.83
CA TYR A 79 -5.34 -5.42 -8.66
C TYR A 79 -6.46 -5.53 -7.63
N LEU A 80 -7.72 -5.34 -8.05
CA LEU A 80 -8.86 -5.41 -7.12
C LEU A 80 -9.04 -6.82 -6.50
N PRO A 81 -8.96 -7.93 -7.26
CA PRO A 81 -8.95 -9.27 -6.68
C PRO A 81 -7.83 -9.48 -5.65
N ASN A 82 -6.59 -9.11 -5.98
CA ASN A 82 -5.46 -9.27 -5.06
C ASN A 82 -5.55 -8.37 -3.82
N LEU A 83 -6.12 -7.17 -3.97
CA LEU A 83 -6.43 -6.29 -2.84
C LEU A 83 -7.49 -6.92 -1.91
N ALA A 84 -8.51 -7.57 -2.46
CA ALA A 84 -9.50 -8.30 -1.67
C ALA A 84 -8.90 -9.53 -0.97
N SER A 85 -7.98 -10.25 -1.62
CA SER A 85 -7.19 -11.32 -0.99
C SER A 85 -6.34 -10.78 0.18
N ALA A 86 -5.68 -9.63 0.00
CA ALA A 86 -4.93 -8.96 1.06
C ALA A 86 -5.83 -8.62 2.27
N PHE A 87 -7.01 -8.03 2.02
CA PHE A 87 -7.99 -7.76 3.06
C PHE A 87 -8.42 -9.04 3.79
N THR A 88 -8.73 -10.10 3.04
CA THR A 88 -9.22 -11.37 3.60
C THR A 88 -8.18 -12.04 4.49
N VAL A 89 -6.91 -12.01 4.08
CA VAL A 89 -5.79 -12.55 4.87
C VAL A 89 -5.62 -11.81 6.20
N LEU A 90 -5.84 -10.49 6.23
CA LEU A 90 -5.80 -9.73 7.48
C LEU A 90 -7.09 -9.85 8.31
N ASN A 91 -8.25 -9.92 7.66
CA ASN A 91 -9.56 -9.99 8.29
C ASN A 91 -9.83 -11.36 8.94
N THR A 92 -9.01 -12.37 8.64
CA THR A 92 -9.05 -13.69 9.26
C THR A 92 -8.07 -13.84 10.43
N MET A 93 -7.36 -12.77 10.81
CA MET A 93 -6.52 -12.77 12.00
C MET A 93 -7.33 -13.11 13.26
N ARG A 94 -6.72 -13.88 14.15
CA ARG A 94 -7.33 -14.28 15.42
C ARG A 94 -6.66 -13.53 16.56
N SER A 95 -7.47 -12.98 17.47
CA SER A 95 -7.01 -12.53 18.77
C SER A 95 -7.41 -13.58 19.81
N GLY A 96 -6.47 -14.46 20.17
CA GLY A 96 -6.76 -15.64 20.99
C GLY A 96 -7.70 -16.62 20.27
N GLN A 97 -8.81 -16.99 20.92
CA GLN A 97 -9.78 -17.95 20.37
C GLN A 97 -10.93 -17.33 19.57
N ARG A 98 -11.01 -15.99 19.45
CA ARG A 98 -12.09 -15.34 18.70
C ARG A 98 -11.59 -14.82 17.35
N PRO A 99 -12.34 -15.05 16.26
CA PRO A 99 -12.15 -14.29 15.04
C PRO A 99 -12.28 -12.80 15.38
N CYS A 100 -11.27 -12.00 15.05
CA CYS A 100 -11.37 -10.54 15.10
C CYS A 100 -11.26 -10.03 13.67
N GLY A 101 -12.19 -9.17 13.26
CA GLY A 101 -12.10 -8.54 11.95
C GLY A 101 -10.85 -7.68 11.82
N LEU A 102 -10.57 -7.21 10.60
CA LEU A 102 -9.47 -6.28 10.34
C LEU A 102 -9.65 -5.03 11.20
N THR A 103 -8.65 -4.75 12.03
CA THR A 103 -8.63 -3.56 12.90
C THR A 103 -7.82 -2.43 12.26
N GLY A 104 -8.09 -1.19 12.67
CA GLY A 104 -7.30 -0.03 12.26
C GLY A 104 -5.82 -0.17 12.61
N ARG A 105 -5.49 -0.91 13.68
CA ARG A 105 -4.11 -1.22 14.06
C ARG A 105 -3.39 -2.07 13.00
N GLU A 106 -4.05 -3.11 12.48
CA GLU A 106 -3.47 -3.96 11.44
C GLU A 106 -3.37 -3.23 10.10
N LEU A 107 -4.37 -2.42 9.76
CA LEU A 107 -4.29 -1.53 8.60
C LEU A 107 -3.09 -0.57 8.73
N THR A 108 -2.92 0.07 9.89
CA THR A 108 -1.82 1.00 10.16
C THR A 108 -0.46 0.35 9.99
N LYS A 109 -0.27 -0.88 10.49
CA LYS A 109 0.97 -1.64 10.28
C LYS A 109 1.24 -1.90 8.80
N LEU A 110 0.21 -2.27 8.04
CA LEU A 110 0.35 -2.51 6.60
C LEU A 110 0.71 -1.21 5.86
N LEU A 111 0.06 -0.10 6.20
CA LEU A 111 0.38 1.21 5.63
C LEU A 111 1.83 1.59 5.91
N TYR A 112 2.32 1.44 7.14
CA TYR A 112 3.74 1.69 7.43
C TYR A 112 4.69 0.81 6.63
N LEU A 113 4.35 -0.46 6.42
CA LEU A 113 5.16 -1.36 5.60
C LEU A 113 5.15 -0.96 4.12
N LEU A 114 4.01 -0.50 3.60
CA LEU A 114 3.90 0.07 2.27
C LEU A 114 4.64 1.41 2.15
N SER A 115 4.72 2.18 3.23
CA SER A 115 5.39 3.48 3.27
C SER A 115 6.89 3.43 3.54
N ASN A 116 7.56 2.27 3.44
CA ASN A 116 8.98 2.16 3.83
C ASN A 116 9.92 3.12 3.07
N GLU A 117 9.57 3.49 1.84
CA GLU A 117 10.38 4.35 0.98
C GLU A 117 10.02 5.85 1.08
N PHE A 118 9.05 6.23 1.91
CA PHE A 118 8.61 7.61 2.04
C PHE A 118 8.24 8.00 3.48
N PRO A 119 8.04 9.30 3.80
CA PRO A 119 7.88 9.72 5.18
C PRO A 119 6.70 9.05 5.89
N VAL A 120 7.01 8.38 6.99
CA VAL A 120 6.09 7.77 7.97
C VAL A 120 4.98 8.75 8.41
N ASP A 121 5.29 10.05 8.36
CA ASP A 121 4.40 11.18 8.64
C ASP A 121 3.10 11.19 7.78
N VAL A 122 2.97 10.36 6.74
CA VAL A 122 1.76 10.27 5.89
C VAL A 122 0.68 9.36 6.48
N VAL A 123 1.07 8.30 7.20
CA VAL A 123 0.13 7.26 7.66
C VAL A 123 -0.83 7.82 8.72
N VAL A 124 -0.32 8.58 9.69
CA VAL A 124 -1.14 9.16 10.77
C VAL A 124 -2.17 10.17 10.25
N PRO A 125 -1.82 11.16 9.40
CA PRO A 125 -2.79 12.03 8.76
C PRO A 125 -3.80 11.28 7.89
N LEU A 126 -3.37 10.24 7.17
CA LEU A 126 -4.26 9.41 6.36
C LEU A 126 -5.31 8.72 7.23
N MET A 127 -4.90 8.06 8.32
CA MET A 127 -5.81 7.42 9.28
C MET A 127 -6.79 8.43 9.90
N ARG A 128 -6.30 9.63 10.24
CA ARG A 128 -7.15 10.73 10.75
C ARG A 128 -8.17 11.19 9.70
N ARG A 129 -7.78 11.31 8.44
CA ARG A 129 -8.68 11.72 7.34
C ARG A 129 -9.74 10.67 7.05
N LEU A 130 -9.39 9.39 7.17
CA LEU A 130 -10.33 8.27 7.10
C LEU A 130 -11.24 8.16 8.34
N ARG A 131 -10.97 8.95 9.39
CA ARG A 131 -11.65 8.90 10.69
C ARG A 131 -11.63 7.50 11.32
N LYS A 132 -10.49 6.83 11.20
CA LYS A 132 -10.25 5.50 11.77
C LYS A 132 -9.16 5.52 12.83
N PHE A 133 -9.39 4.75 13.88
CA PHE A 133 -8.49 4.54 15.01
C PHE A 133 -8.10 3.06 15.11
N ASP A 134 -7.09 2.77 15.93
CA ASP A 134 -6.52 1.42 16.07
C ASP A 134 -7.55 0.34 16.42
N SER A 135 -8.54 0.68 17.24
CA SER A 135 -9.59 -0.24 17.70
C SER A 135 -10.73 -0.43 16.71
N ASP A 136 -10.82 0.39 15.66
CA ASP A 136 -11.95 0.37 14.75
C ASP A 136 -11.89 -0.85 13.84
N LEU A 137 -13.06 -1.40 13.53
CA LEU A 137 -13.18 -2.36 12.43
C LEU A 137 -13.13 -1.63 11.09
N ILE A 138 -12.37 -2.22 10.19
CA ILE A 138 -12.13 -1.71 8.84
C ILE A 138 -12.89 -2.58 7.86
N ASP A 139 -13.74 -1.96 7.06
CA ASP A 139 -14.44 -2.58 5.95
C ASP A 139 -13.62 -2.51 4.65
N ILE A 140 -14.01 -3.28 3.65
CA ILE A 140 -13.28 -3.36 2.38
C ILE A 140 -13.17 -2.00 1.65
N PRO A 141 -14.19 -1.11 1.65
CA PRO A 141 -14.07 0.18 1.00
C PRO A 141 -13.06 1.09 1.70
N THR A 142 -13.06 1.16 3.04
CA THR A 142 -12.06 1.93 3.78
C THR A 142 -10.65 1.37 3.57
N PHE A 143 -10.50 0.05 3.62
CA PHE A 143 -9.23 -0.61 3.33
C PHE A 143 -8.72 -0.22 1.94
N THR A 144 -9.57 -0.34 0.92
CA THR A 144 -9.24 -0.03 -0.47
C THR A 144 -8.82 1.43 -0.64
N ALA A 145 -9.58 2.35 -0.04
CA ALA A 145 -9.24 3.77 -0.06
C ALA A 145 -7.88 4.03 0.61
N ALA A 146 -7.61 3.43 1.77
CA ALA A 146 -6.34 3.61 2.47
C ALA A 146 -5.13 3.11 1.66
N ILE A 147 -5.23 1.91 1.07
CA ILE A 147 -4.14 1.34 0.25
C ILE A 147 -3.93 2.18 -1.01
N ASN A 148 -5.00 2.57 -1.71
CA ASN A 148 -4.89 3.42 -2.90
C ASN A 148 -4.25 4.77 -2.57
N ALA A 149 -4.66 5.42 -1.47
CA ALA A 149 -4.04 6.67 -1.04
C ALA A 149 -2.54 6.48 -0.81
N CYS A 150 -2.16 5.44 -0.07
CA CYS A 150 -0.77 5.11 0.23
C CYS A 150 0.10 4.95 -1.02
N LEU A 151 -0.40 4.22 -2.02
CA LEU A 151 0.32 3.99 -3.27
C LEU A 151 0.34 5.24 -4.18
N ILE A 152 -0.73 6.05 -4.18
CA ILE A 152 -0.72 7.35 -4.89
C ILE A 152 0.32 8.28 -4.27
N TYR A 153 0.45 8.29 -2.94
CA TYR A 153 1.48 9.08 -2.26
C TYR A 153 2.88 8.63 -2.67
N GLU A 154 3.13 7.33 -2.78
CA GLU A 154 4.40 6.79 -3.27
C GLU A 154 4.74 7.32 -4.68
N GLU A 155 3.82 7.16 -5.64
CA GLU A 155 3.99 7.67 -7.00
C GLU A 155 4.17 9.20 -7.05
N LEU A 156 3.54 9.92 -6.13
CA LEU A 156 3.70 11.37 -6.01
C LEU A 156 5.09 11.71 -5.44
N PHE A 157 5.56 11.00 -4.42
CA PHE A 157 6.87 11.25 -3.84
C PHE A 157 8.01 11.00 -4.82
N ASP A 158 7.93 9.96 -5.65
CA ASP A 158 8.91 9.72 -6.71
C ASP A 158 9.02 10.92 -7.67
N LYS A 159 7.87 11.47 -8.07
CA LYS A 159 7.79 12.66 -8.94
C LYS A 159 8.32 13.91 -8.25
N LEU A 160 8.00 14.09 -6.96
CA LEU A 160 8.47 15.22 -6.16
C LEU A 160 9.98 15.16 -5.90
N GLU A 161 10.53 13.96 -5.69
CA GLU A 161 11.97 13.77 -5.54
C GLU A 161 12.70 14.10 -6.85
N TRP A 162 12.19 13.61 -7.98
CA TRP A 162 12.72 13.96 -9.30
C TRP A 162 12.70 15.47 -9.53
N LEU A 163 11.58 16.12 -9.23
CA LEU A 163 11.41 17.56 -9.35
C LEU A 163 12.41 18.30 -8.44
N PHE A 164 12.54 17.88 -7.19
CA PHE A 164 13.48 18.48 -6.24
C PHE A 164 14.92 18.41 -6.75
N LYS A 165 15.36 17.23 -7.23
CA LYS A 165 16.71 17.03 -7.80
C LYS A 165 16.95 17.92 -9.02
N GLY A 166 15.95 18.13 -9.87
CA GLY A 166 16.02 19.07 -10.99
C GLY A 166 16.21 20.54 -10.57
N CYS A 167 15.85 20.86 -9.34
CA CYS A 167 15.83 22.23 -8.81
C CYS A 167 16.99 22.52 -7.85
N ASP A 168 17.61 21.47 -7.34
CA ASP A 168 18.85 21.48 -6.59
C ASP A 168 19.93 20.67 -7.35
N PRO A 169 20.39 21.14 -8.52
CA PRO A 169 21.38 20.41 -9.33
C PRO A 169 22.73 20.24 -8.61
N GLN A 170 22.99 21.08 -7.60
CA GLN A 170 24.20 21.01 -6.78
C GLN A 170 24.06 20.05 -5.58
N SER A 171 22.90 19.40 -5.41
CA SER A 171 22.61 18.48 -4.30
C SER A 171 22.91 19.08 -2.91
N THR A 172 22.60 20.36 -2.75
CA THR A 172 22.77 21.12 -1.51
C THR A 172 21.74 20.75 -0.43
N GLY A 173 20.70 20.01 -0.79
CA GLY A 173 19.53 19.70 0.04
C GLY A 173 18.57 20.88 0.20
N MET A 174 18.74 21.93 -0.61
CA MET A 174 18.12 23.24 -0.43
C MET A 174 17.70 23.86 -1.76
N ILE A 175 16.50 24.43 -1.82
CA ILE A 175 15.99 25.16 -2.99
C ILE A 175 15.63 26.59 -2.59
N THR A 176 16.01 27.59 -3.39
CA THR A 176 15.59 28.97 -3.14
C THR A 176 14.10 29.16 -3.37
N ARG A 177 13.44 30.04 -2.61
CA ARG A 177 12.01 30.30 -2.78
C ARG A 177 11.64 30.82 -4.17
N ASP A 178 12.54 31.56 -4.81
CA ASP A 178 12.34 32.06 -6.18
C ASP A 178 12.29 30.91 -7.17
N ARG A 179 13.21 29.94 -7.05
CA ARG A 179 13.22 28.74 -7.88
C ARG A 179 11.98 27.88 -7.65
N PHE A 180 11.53 27.76 -6.40
CA PHE A 180 10.27 27.10 -6.07
C PHE A 180 9.06 27.79 -6.72
N ALA A 181 9.01 29.12 -6.66
CA ALA A 181 7.94 29.91 -7.27
C ALA A 181 7.90 29.75 -8.80
N GLU A 182 9.07 29.73 -9.47
CA GLU A 182 9.18 29.46 -10.91
C GLU A 182 8.57 28.10 -11.27
N ILE A 183 8.87 27.06 -10.49
CA ILE A 183 8.35 25.71 -10.75
C ILE A 183 6.84 25.66 -10.56
N VAL A 184 6.33 26.24 -9.48
CA VAL A 184 4.88 26.30 -9.23
C VAL A 184 4.17 27.04 -10.35
N GLN A 185 4.80 28.08 -10.92
CA GLN A 185 4.29 28.80 -12.07
C GLN A 185 4.34 27.96 -13.37
N VAL A 186 5.37 27.15 -13.56
CA VAL A 186 5.45 26.20 -14.70
C VAL A 186 4.46 25.04 -14.54
N MET A 187 4.16 24.65 -13.30
CA MET A 187 3.24 23.55 -12.96
C MET A 187 1.75 23.95 -12.99
N GLU A 188 1.40 25.19 -13.35
CA GLU A 188 0.06 25.80 -13.30
C GLU A 188 -1.13 24.80 -13.43
N LEU A 189 -1.51 24.26 -12.27
CA LEU A 189 -2.87 23.91 -11.89
C LEU A 189 -3.36 25.09 -11.05
N ASP A 190 -4.21 25.94 -11.65
CA ASP A 190 -4.98 27.06 -11.08
C ASP A 190 -4.31 28.03 -10.07
N GLY A 191 -4.51 29.33 -10.31
CA GLY A 191 -3.86 30.47 -9.62
C GLY A 191 -4.02 30.59 -8.09
N ASP A 192 -4.71 29.66 -7.41
CA ASP A 192 -4.88 29.65 -5.95
C ASP A 192 -3.65 29.13 -5.18
N CYS A 193 -2.77 28.37 -5.84
CA CYS A 193 -1.53 27.84 -5.24
C CYS A 193 -0.62 28.95 -4.66
N ARG A 194 -0.60 30.12 -5.33
CA ARG A 194 0.24 31.28 -4.96
C ARG A 194 -0.09 31.87 -3.58
N LYS A 195 -1.36 31.83 -3.18
CA LYS A 195 -1.83 32.41 -1.91
C LYS A 195 -1.43 31.56 -0.69
N ARG A 196 -1.32 30.23 -0.86
CA ARG A 196 -0.97 29.27 0.20
C ARG A 196 0.52 29.27 0.53
N ILE A 197 1.37 29.54 -0.45
CA ILE A 197 2.83 29.68 -0.25
C ILE A 197 3.17 30.98 0.49
N ALA A 198 2.43 32.05 0.22
CA ALA A 198 2.63 33.36 0.86
C ALA A 198 2.18 33.39 2.34
N SER A 199 1.28 32.50 2.75
CA SER A 199 0.71 32.46 4.11
C SER A 199 1.43 31.54 5.10
N GLY A 200 2.46 30.79 4.66
CA GLY A 200 3.33 30.02 5.54
C GLY A 200 4.09 30.93 6.50
N LYS A 201 3.75 30.85 7.80
CA LYS A 201 4.31 31.67 8.89
C LYS A 201 5.85 31.76 8.81
N ARG A 202 6.35 33.00 8.96
CA ARG A 202 7.76 33.37 9.14
C ARG A 202 8.24 32.92 10.52
N ASP A 203 8.37 31.62 10.74
CA ASP A 203 9.00 31.10 11.95
C ASP A 203 10.43 30.64 11.60
N ASP A 204 11.28 31.61 11.23
CA ASP A 204 12.74 31.40 11.19
C ASP A 204 13.45 32.69 11.66
N PRO A 205 14.28 32.65 12.73
CA PRO A 205 14.93 33.83 13.29
C PRO A 205 16.05 34.42 12.42
N ALA A 206 16.30 33.87 11.24
CA ALA A 206 17.16 34.45 10.21
C ALA A 206 16.52 34.17 8.86
N GLY A 207 16.01 35.20 8.18
CA GLY A 207 15.22 35.09 6.94
C GLY A 207 15.96 34.51 5.74
N LYS A 208 16.34 33.24 5.79
CA LYS A 208 16.89 32.52 4.64
C LYS A 208 15.74 32.16 3.71
N ALA A 209 15.77 32.73 2.50
CA ALA A 209 14.82 32.50 1.41
C ALA A 209 14.99 31.10 0.78
N VAL A 210 15.11 30.07 1.59
CA VAL A 210 15.50 28.72 1.19
C VAL A 210 14.54 27.71 1.82
N LEU A 211 14.19 26.67 1.07
CA LEU A 211 13.33 25.57 1.49
C LEU A 211 14.17 24.29 1.55
N THR A 212 14.09 23.59 2.68
CA THR A 212 14.60 22.21 2.82
C THR A 212 13.68 21.23 2.10
N TYR A 213 14.15 20.00 1.82
CA TYR A 213 13.32 18.94 1.20
C TYR A 213 11.99 18.69 1.94
N ARG A 214 12.02 18.66 3.29
CA ARG A 214 10.80 18.47 4.11
C ARG A 214 9.80 19.62 3.94
N GLN A 215 10.30 20.87 3.87
CA GLN A 215 9.45 22.04 3.65
C GLN A 215 8.89 22.08 2.22
N PHE A 216 9.70 21.72 1.23
CA PHE A 216 9.27 21.55 -0.16
C PHE A 216 8.15 20.51 -0.27
N LEU A 217 8.33 19.35 0.35
CA LEU A 217 7.36 18.26 0.36
C LEU A 217 6.02 18.69 0.98
N SER A 218 6.07 19.34 2.15
CA SER A 218 4.87 19.84 2.81
C SER A 218 4.15 20.90 1.98
N ALA A 219 4.87 21.76 1.27
CA ALA A 219 4.26 22.75 0.39
C ALA A 219 3.58 22.06 -0.80
N MET A 220 4.25 21.12 -1.47
CA MET A 220 3.70 20.39 -2.62
C MET A 220 2.47 19.56 -2.25
N LEU A 221 2.48 18.88 -1.11
CA LEU A 221 1.31 18.12 -0.60
C LEU A 221 0.11 19.02 -0.27
N GLN A 222 0.31 20.29 0.05
CA GLN A 222 -0.79 21.23 0.22
C GLN A 222 -1.37 21.69 -1.13
N LEU A 223 -0.57 21.72 -2.20
CA LEU A 223 -1.01 22.13 -3.53
C LEU A 223 -1.81 21.03 -4.24
N VAL A 224 -1.43 19.77 -4.03
CA VAL A 224 -2.17 18.63 -4.57
C VAL A 224 -3.38 18.36 -3.67
N ASP A 225 -4.56 18.87 -4.04
CA ASP A 225 -5.82 18.45 -3.44
C ASP A 225 -6.05 16.98 -3.82
N LEU A 226 -5.53 16.08 -2.99
CA LEU A 226 -5.53 14.66 -3.31
C LEU A 226 -6.98 14.16 -3.41
N PRO A 227 -7.36 13.57 -4.56
CA PRO A 227 -8.69 12.99 -4.76
C PRO A 227 -8.74 11.68 -4.01
N MET A 228 -9.00 11.73 -2.72
CA MET A 228 -9.34 10.55 -1.93
C MET A 228 -10.65 10.85 -1.21
N THR A 229 -11.75 10.57 -1.93
CA THR A 229 -13.07 10.09 -1.48
C THR A 229 -14.13 10.49 -2.50
N THR A 230 -14.16 9.86 -3.68
CA THR A 230 -15.45 9.48 -4.25
C THR A 230 -15.69 8.04 -3.81
N LEU A 231 -16.08 7.89 -2.54
CA LEU A 231 -17.04 6.84 -2.25
C LEU A 231 -18.32 7.36 -2.90
N GLU A 232 -18.49 7.08 -4.21
CA GLU A 232 -19.80 7.15 -4.83
C GLU A 232 -20.67 6.10 -4.12
N THR A 233 -21.22 6.49 -2.98
CA THR A 233 -22.56 6.04 -2.62
C THR A 233 -23.48 6.60 -3.69
N ASP A 234 -23.59 5.87 -4.80
CA ASP A 234 -24.81 5.85 -5.60
C ASP A 234 -25.91 5.26 -4.71
N ALA A 235 -26.39 6.08 -3.78
CA ALA A 235 -27.72 5.93 -3.24
C ALA A 235 -28.67 6.37 -4.35
N ASP A 236 -29.03 5.41 -5.20
CA ASP A 236 -30.09 5.52 -6.18
C ASP A 236 -31.36 6.09 -5.50
N PRO A 237 -31.83 7.31 -5.86
CA PRO A 237 -33.05 7.87 -5.30
C PRO A 237 -34.32 7.27 -5.91
N SER A 238 -34.21 6.22 -6.75
CA SER A 238 -35.36 5.63 -7.46
C SER A 238 -36.35 4.84 -6.58
N GLY A 239 -36.10 4.69 -5.27
CA GLY A 239 -36.93 3.88 -4.37
C GLY A 239 -38.14 4.58 -3.73
N GLN A 240 -38.28 5.91 -3.82
CA GLN A 240 -39.31 6.64 -3.05
C GLN A 240 -40.59 7.01 -3.84
N GLN A 241 -40.69 6.72 -5.13
CA GLN A 241 -41.89 7.04 -5.91
C GLN A 241 -42.93 5.92 -6.06
N GLN A 242 -42.66 4.69 -5.59
CA GLN A 242 -43.63 3.58 -5.73
C GLN A 242 -44.55 3.34 -4.53
N GLN A 243 -44.40 4.04 -3.41
CA GLN A 243 -45.28 3.87 -2.24
C GLN A 243 -46.46 4.85 -2.14
N GLN A 244 -46.58 5.85 -3.04
CA GLN A 244 -47.73 6.76 -3.03
C GLN A 244 -48.87 6.40 -3.99
N GLN A 245 -48.74 5.35 -4.82
CA GLN A 245 -49.81 4.93 -5.74
C GLN A 245 -50.67 3.74 -5.25
N GLN A 246 -50.42 3.19 -4.05
CA GLN A 246 -51.25 2.12 -3.47
C GLN A 246 -52.22 2.57 -2.37
N GLN A 247 -52.36 3.87 -2.11
CA GLN A 247 -53.34 4.40 -1.14
C GLN A 247 -54.50 5.21 -1.78
N GLN A 248 -54.62 5.20 -3.10
CA GLN A 248 -55.78 5.79 -3.80
C GLN A 248 -56.36 4.80 -4.84
N SER A 249 -56.87 3.68 -4.36
CA SER A 249 -57.86 2.84 -5.07
C SER A 249 -58.74 2.13 -4.06
#